data_AF-A0A7S1WSR1-F1
#
_entry.id   AF-A0A7S1WSR1-F1
#
_cell.length_a   1.000
_cell.length_b   1.000
_cell.length_c   1.000
_cell.angle_alpha   90.00
_cell.angle_beta   90.00
_cell.angle_gamma   90.00
#
_symmetry.space_group_name_H-M   'P 1'
#
loop_
_entity.id
_entity.type
_entity.pdbx_description
1 polymer ?
#
loop_
_entity_poly.entity_id
_entity_poly.type
_entity_poly.pdbx_seq_one_letter_code
_entity_poly.pdbx_strand_id
1 'polypeptide(L)'
;MYVSQLRREALDVAKSLPAIRAYLQSAGLAYTDVLCPEVSPEDAFFWREAGRMECGFLRSRSVKRGHVCECFAGLHFAPASMRIAHSKGFVRCFTDTLRESGGPALDAGEVFLQVSLHDMVRILSSILSNAKPTYLKLEPQGWENICGREDPVLSSATGRSLELRRGLATVVDGIAAWRGLGYHGVLARWCAAVELLSLGDRLAMGWAPSVCARSARAGEHCDFLCG
;
A
#
# COMPACT_ATOMS: atom_id res chain seq x y z
N MET A 1 -5.52 23.49 -1.24
CA MET A 1 -5.37 23.17 0.20
C MET A 1 -5.04 21.70 0.45
N TYR A 2 -5.79 20.76 -0.16
CA TYR A 2 -5.60 19.31 -0.04
C TYR A 2 -4.18 18.81 -0.43
N VAL A 3 -3.63 19.27 -1.56
CA VAL A 3 -2.32 18.82 -2.08
C VAL A 3 -1.14 19.27 -1.21
N SER A 4 -1.19 20.50 -0.67
CA SER A 4 -0.14 21.01 0.22
C SER A 4 -0.14 20.30 1.57
N GLN A 5 -1.32 19.93 2.06
CA GLN A 5 -1.46 19.09 3.25
C GLN A 5 -0.93 17.67 3.00
N LEU A 6 -1.39 17.04 1.92
CA LEU A 6 -0.96 15.72 1.49
C LEU A 6 0.57 15.64 1.29
N ARG A 7 1.17 16.66 0.69
CA ARG A 7 2.63 16.75 0.52
C ARG A 7 3.35 16.81 1.86
N ARG A 8 2.85 17.58 2.82
CA ARG A 8 3.44 17.65 4.17
C ARG A 8 3.31 16.32 4.90
N GLU A 9 2.13 15.72 4.88
CA GLU A 9 1.88 14.40 5.45
C GLU A 9 2.78 13.34 4.80
N ALA A 10 2.83 13.29 3.47
CA ALA A 10 3.70 12.37 2.73
C ALA A 10 5.19 12.57 3.06
N LEU A 11 5.66 13.82 3.15
CA LEU A 11 7.04 14.12 3.52
C LEU A 11 7.35 13.76 4.98
N ASP A 12 6.38 13.88 5.88
CA ASP A 12 6.54 13.49 7.28
C ASP A 12 6.59 11.96 7.44
N VAL A 13 5.74 11.23 6.72
CA VAL A 13 5.82 9.75 6.69
C VAL A 13 7.05 9.27 5.95
N ALA A 14 7.51 10.00 4.93
CA ALA A 14 8.72 9.68 4.20
C ALA A 14 9.96 9.57 5.12
N LYS A 15 10.01 10.35 6.21
CA LYS A 15 11.07 10.26 7.23
C LYS A 15 11.09 8.91 7.94
N SER A 16 9.96 8.21 7.98
CA SER A 16 9.79 6.90 8.60
C SER A 16 10.06 5.74 7.64
N LEU A 17 10.26 6.02 6.33
CA LEU A 17 10.46 4.96 5.32
C LEU A 17 11.61 3.99 5.64
N PRO A 18 12.80 4.44 6.11
CA PRO A 18 13.86 3.50 6.47
C PRO A 18 13.43 2.53 7.57
N ALA A 19 12.77 3.04 8.62
CA ALA A 19 12.30 2.22 9.73
C ALA A 19 11.16 1.27 9.32
N ILE A 20 10.23 1.73 8.48
CA ILE A 20 9.15 0.86 7.95
C ILE A 20 9.75 -0.25 7.09
N ARG A 21 10.73 0.05 6.23
CA ARG A 21 11.41 -0.96 5.42
C ARG A 21 12.17 -1.96 6.27
N ALA A 22 12.88 -1.48 7.31
CA ALA A 22 13.60 -2.35 8.23
C ALA A 22 12.65 -3.25 9.03
N TYR A 23 11.48 -2.74 9.45
CA TYR A 23 10.42 -3.55 10.06
C TYR A 23 9.97 -4.68 9.12
N LEU A 24 9.61 -4.35 7.88
CA LEU A 24 9.21 -5.36 6.88
C LEU A 24 10.33 -6.40 6.63
N GLN A 25 11.60 -5.99 6.65
CA GLN A 25 12.73 -6.90 6.47
C GLN A 25 13.04 -7.76 7.70
N SER A 26 12.67 -7.28 8.90
CA SER A 26 12.83 -8.00 10.17
C SER A 26 11.76 -9.04 10.43
N ALA A 27 10.71 -9.08 9.60
CA ALA A 27 9.65 -10.07 9.73
C ALA A 27 10.24 -11.49 9.63
N GLY A 28 9.82 -12.38 10.54
CA GLY A 28 10.35 -13.74 10.61
C GLY A 28 10.21 -14.51 9.29
N LEU A 29 10.96 -15.60 9.13
CA LEU A 29 11.04 -16.37 7.86
C LEU A 29 9.67 -16.74 7.26
N ALA A 30 8.67 -16.97 8.10
CA ALA A 30 7.29 -17.26 7.68
C ALA A 30 6.67 -16.13 6.81
N TYR A 31 7.14 -14.89 6.96
CA TYR A 31 6.68 -13.71 6.22
C TYR A 31 7.60 -13.32 5.08
N THR A 32 8.88 -13.73 5.10
CA THR A 32 9.93 -13.24 4.19
C THR A 32 10.43 -14.25 3.15
N ASP A 33 10.13 -15.54 3.33
CA ASP A 33 10.53 -16.62 2.39
C ASP A 33 9.30 -17.26 1.70
N VAL A 34 8.33 -16.42 1.30
CA VAL A 34 7.12 -16.87 0.59
C VAL A 34 7.35 -16.78 -0.92
N LEU A 35 6.93 -17.81 -1.66
CA LEU A 35 6.88 -17.74 -3.12
C LEU A 35 5.81 -16.74 -3.54
N CYS A 36 6.26 -15.57 -3.97
CA CYS A 36 5.42 -14.47 -4.42
C CYS A 36 5.36 -14.50 -5.95
N PRO A 37 4.23 -14.88 -6.55
CA PRO A 37 4.07 -14.72 -7.98
C PRO A 37 3.93 -13.22 -8.27
N GLU A 38 4.62 -12.72 -9.29
CA GLU A 38 4.40 -11.36 -9.77
C GLU A 38 3.07 -11.33 -10.54
N VAL A 39 1.96 -11.18 -9.81
CA VAL A 39 0.61 -11.23 -10.36
C VAL A 39 0.00 -9.85 -10.45
N SER A 40 -0.33 -9.45 -11.69
CA SER A 40 -1.27 -8.37 -11.96
C SER A 40 -2.68 -8.96 -12.13
N PRO A 41 -3.75 -8.23 -11.75
CA PRO A 41 -5.11 -8.61 -12.16
C PRO A 41 -5.27 -8.78 -13.68
N GLU A 42 -4.44 -8.09 -14.47
CA GLU A 42 -4.38 -8.24 -15.94
C GLU A 42 -3.84 -9.62 -16.39
N ASP A 43 -3.16 -10.34 -15.50
CA ASP A 43 -2.61 -11.68 -15.73
C ASP A 43 -3.53 -12.78 -15.22
N ALA A 44 -4.62 -12.43 -14.53
CA ALA A 44 -5.59 -13.38 -14.03
C ALA A 44 -6.67 -13.68 -15.07
N PHE A 45 -7.04 -14.94 -15.20
CA PHE A 45 -8.25 -15.34 -15.91
C PHE A 45 -9.17 -16.09 -14.97
N PHE A 46 -10.47 -15.94 -15.20
CA PHE A 46 -11.51 -16.49 -14.35
C PHE A 46 -12.45 -17.34 -15.20
N TRP A 47 -12.84 -18.51 -14.69
CA TRP A 47 -13.86 -19.36 -15.31
C TRP A 47 -14.80 -19.91 -14.24
N ARG A 48 -15.90 -20.52 -14.68
CA ARG A 48 -16.83 -21.19 -13.77
C ARG A 48 -16.73 -22.69 -13.94
N GLU A 49 -16.60 -23.40 -12.83
CA GLU A 49 -16.57 -24.86 -12.78
C GLU A 49 -17.40 -25.32 -11.59
N ALA A 50 -18.34 -26.24 -11.82
CA ALA A 50 -19.24 -26.78 -10.80
C ALA A 50 -19.94 -25.70 -9.90
N GLY A 51 -20.30 -24.55 -10.47
CA GLY A 51 -20.94 -23.45 -9.74
C GLY A 51 -20.00 -22.57 -8.90
N ARG A 52 -18.69 -22.88 -8.89
CA ARG A 52 -17.65 -22.09 -8.26
C ARG A 52 -16.95 -21.22 -9.30
N MET A 53 -16.44 -20.06 -8.86
CA MET A 53 -15.55 -19.24 -9.67
C MET A 53 -14.13 -19.74 -9.42
N GLU A 54 -13.51 -20.21 -10.49
CA GLU A 54 -12.11 -20.62 -10.50
C GLU A 54 -11.26 -19.51 -11.11
N CYS A 55 -9.97 -19.51 -10.78
CA CYS A 55 -9.02 -18.55 -11.33
C CYS A 55 -7.67 -19.19 -11.63
N GLY A 56 -6.97 -18.62 -12.59
CA GLY A 56 -5.63 -19.02 -12.97
C GLY A 56 -4.83 -17.82 -13.45
N PHE A 57 -3.54 -18.03 -13.64
CA PHE A 57 -2.62 -16.99 -14.10
C PHE A 57 -2.12 -17.32 -15.51
N LEU A 58 -2.31 -16.39 -16.44
CA LEU A 58 -1.87 -16.51 -17.83
C LEU A 58 -0.35 -16.34 -17.96
N ARG A 59 0.27 -15.58 -17.06
CA ARG A 59 1.70 -15.27 -17.10
C ARG A 59 2.33 -15.38 -15.72
N SER A 60 3.07 -16.46 -15.48
CA SER A 60 4.11 -16.50 -14.45
C SER A 60 5.37 -15.88 -15.07
N ARG A 61 5.45 -14.53 -15.13
CA ARG A 61 6.66 -13.87 -15.63
C ARG A 61 7.87 -14.16 -14.73
N SER A 62 7.63 -14.30 -13.44
CA SER A 62 8.58 -14.83 -12.47
C SER A 62 7.83 -15.22 -11.18
N VAL A 63 8.28 -16.30 -10.54
CA VAL A 63 8.00 -16.57 -9.12
C VAL A 63 9.29 -16.29 -8.39
N LYS A 64 9.24 -15.42 -7.39
CA LYS A 64 10.40 -15.10 -6.57
C LYS A 64 10.10 -15.38 -5.11
N ARG A 65 11.14 -15.73 -4.36
CA ARG A 65 11.07 -15.68 -2.91
C ARG A 65 11.05 -14.21 -2.51
N GLY A 66 10.10 -13.85 -1.66
CA GLY A 66 9.93 -12.48 -1.23
C GLY A 66 9.03 -12.39 -0.03
N HIS A 67 8.78 -11.14 0.35
CA HIS A 67 7.93 -10.85 1.49
C HIS A 67 6.46 -11.07 1.13
N VAL A 68 5.66 -11.66 2.03
CA VAL A 68 4.25 -12.02 1.78
C VAL A 68 3.39 -10.86 1.29
N CYS A 69 3.71 -9.64 1.71
CA CYS A 69 3.04 -8.41 1.24
C CYS A 69 3.20 -8.18 -0.28
N GLU A 70 4.22 -8.75 -0.92
CA GLU A 70 4.42 -8.65 -2.38
C GLU A 70 3.37 -9.44 -3.16
N CYS A 71 2.77 -10.48 -2.59
CA CYS A 71 1.60 -11.18 -3.17
C CYS A 71 0.40 -10.24 -3.36
N PHE A 72 0.37 -9.12 -2.63
CA PHE A 72 -0.71 -8.13 -2.67
C PHE A 72 -0.35 -6.92 -3.53
N ALA A 73 0.77 -6.94 -4.26
CA ALA A 73 1.20 -5.81 -5.08
C ALA A 73 0.17 -5.44 -6.17
N GLY A 74 -0.63 -6.40 -6.64
CA GLY A 74 -1.73 -6.14 -7.57
C GLY A 74 -2.83 -5.24 -6.99
N LEU A 75 -3.03 -5.24 -5.67
CA LEU A 75 -4.06 -4.38 -5.02
C LEU A 75 -3.77 -2.89 -5.19
N HIS A 76 -2.52 -2.50 -5.46
CA HIS A 76 -2.17 -1.10 -5.69
C HIS A 76 -2.87 -0.51 -6.91
N PHE A 77 -3.27 -1.35 -7.88
CA PHE A 77 -3.99 -0.94 -9.08
C PHE A 77 -5.51 -0.97 -8.91
N ALA A 78 -6.02 -1.48 -7.79
CA ALA A 78 -7.46 -1.48 -7.51
C ALA A 78 -7.92 -0.08 -7.07
N PRO A 79 -9.14 0.35 -7.47
CA PRO A 79 -9.71 1.61 -7.00
C PRO A 79 -9.78 1.69 -5.48
N ALA A 80 -9.67 2.90 -4.94
CA ALA A 80 -9.67 3.13 -3.50
C ALA A 80 -10.88 2.50 -2.79
N SER A 81 -12.07 2.61 -3.37
CA SER A 81 -13.31 2.05 -2.82
C SER A 81 -13.24 0.53 -2.61
N MET A 82 -12.67 -0.21 -3.57
CA MET A 82 -12.50 -1.66 -3.43
C MET A 82 -11.49 -1.99 -2.34
N ARG A 83 -10.38 -1.25 -2.28
CA ARG A 83 -9.34 -1.45 -1.25
C ARG A 83 -9.91 -1.23 0.15
N ILE A 84 -10.63 -0.14 0.35
CA ILE A 84 -11.28 0.19 1.63
C ILE A 84 -12.26 -0.92 2.03
N ALA A 85 -13.11 -1.37 1.11
CA ALA A 85 -14.14 -2.35 1.39
C ALA A 85 -13.59 -3.77 1.62
N HIS A 86 -12.50 -4.15 0.93
CA HIS A 86 -12.14 -5.56 0.78
C HIS A 86 -10.74 -5.94 1.25
N SER A 87 -9.79 -5.01 1.46
CA SER A 87 -8.40 -5.38 1.77
C SER A 87 -8.26 -6.28 3.00
N LYS A 88 -9.00 -6.01 4.09
CA LYS A 88 -8.98 -6.87 5.30
C LYS A 88 -9.52 -8.27 5.01
N GLY A 89 -10.64 -8.35 4.29
CA GLY A 89 -11.25 -9.63 3.91
C GLY A 89 -10.35 -10.43 2.99
N PHE A 90 -9.71 -9.77 2.02
CA PHE A 90 -8.80 -10.38 1.07
C PHE A 90 -7.55 -10.95 1.76
N VAL A 91 -6.95 -10.20 2.69
CA VAL A 91 -5.83 -10.71 3.51
C VAL A 91 -6.23 -11.94 4.31
N ARG A 92 -7.40 -11.91 4.97
CA ARG A 92 -7.89 -13.07 5.73
C ARG A 92 -8.10 -14.29 4.84
N CYS A 93 -8.79 -14.12 3.71
CA CYS A 93 -8.96 -15.20 2.72
C CYS A 93 -7.62 -15.77 2.27
N PHE A 94 -6.65 -14.91 1.95
CA PHE A 94 -5.32 -15.37 1.57
C PHE A 94 -4.64 -16.19 2.68
N THR A 95 -4.64 -15.72 3.92
CA THR A 95 -3.99 -16.44 5.04
C THR A 95 -4.69 -17.76 5.35
N ASP A 96 -6.02 -17.79 5.28
CA ASP A 96 -6.81 -19.00 5.50
C ASP A 96 -6.51 -20.05 4.41
N THR A 97 -6.58 -19.65 3.14
CA THR A 97 -6.30 -20.53 2.00
C THR A 97 -4.84 -20.99 1.97
N LEU A 98 -3.89 -20.12 2.33
CA LEU A 98 -2.48 -20.50 2.42
C LEU A 98 -2.29 -21.60 3.47
N ARG A 99 -2.91 -21.47 4.64
CA ARG A 99 -2.88 -22.49 5.70
C ARG A 99 -3.55 -23.79 5.27
N GLU A 100 -4.72 -23.71 4.65
CA GLU A 100 -5.44 -24.89 4.12
C GLU A 100 -4.63 -25.65 3.06
N SER A 101 -3.80 -24.93 2.32
CA SER A 101 -2.89 -25.48 1.31
C SER A 101 -1.55 -25.98 1.86
N GLY A 102 -1.40 -26.05 3.20
CA GLY A 102 -0.17 -26.52 3.86
C GLY A 102 0.93 -25.46 4.03
N GLY A 103 0.63 -24.19 3.76
CA GLY A 103 1.53 -23.07 4.02
C GLY A 103 1.60 -22.69 5.51
N PRO A 104 2.43 -21.68 5.85
CA PRO A 104 2.60 -21.24 7.23
C PRO A 104 1.31 -20.65 7.81
N ALA A 105 1.10 -20.83 9.11
CA ALA A 105 0.04 -20.14 9.85
C ALA A 105 0.45 -18.69 10.10
N LEU A 106 -0.07 -17.77 9.29
CA LEU A 106 0.21 -16.33 9.40
C LEU A 106 -0.91 -15.61 10.17
N ASP A 107 -0.54 -14.61 10.98
CA ASP A 107 -1.54 -13.74 11.60
C ASP A 107 -2.08 -12.74 10.57
N ALA A 108 -3.39 -12.81 10.29
CA ALA A 108 -4.02 -11.95 9.29
C ALA A 108 -3.95 -10.46 9.66
N GLY A 109 -3.95 -10.14 10.96
CA GLY A 109 -3.83 -8.77 11.46
C GLY A 109 -2.45 -8.18 11.19
N GLU A 110 -1.41 -8.99 11.31
CA GLU A 110 -0.02 -8.68 11.02
C GLU A 110 0.24 -8.60 9.51
N VAL A 111 -0.25 -9.57 8.73
CA VAL A 111 -0.16 -9.51 7.26
C VAL A 111 -0.85 -8.25 6.74
N PHE A 112 -2.02 -7.90 7.27
CA PHE A 112 -2.72 -6.67 6.88
C PHE A 112 -1.92 -5.41 7.22
N LEU A 113 -1.28 -5.38 8.39
CA LEU A 113 -0.39 -4.28 8.79
C LEU A 113 0.78 -4.16 7.79
N GLN A 114 1.46 -5.26 7.49
CA GLN A 114 2.59 -5.29 6.56
C GLN A 114 2.19 -4.90 5.12
N VAL A 115 1.04 -5.38 4.63
CA VAL A 115 0.49 -4.98 3.32
C VAL A 115 0.20 -3.47 3.28
N SER A 116 -0.38 -2.93 4.34
CA SER A 116 -0.68 -1.49 4.44
C SER A 116 0.59 -0.65 4.48
N LEU A 117 1.60 -1.07 5.25
CA LEU A 117 2.91 -0.41 5.32
C LEU A 117 3.66 -0.49 3.98
N HIS A 118 3.63 -1.64 3.31
CA HIS A 118 4.25 -1.84 2.01
C HIS A 118 3.58 -0.97 0.93
N ASP A 119 2.25 -0.91 0.91
CA ASP A 119 1.49 0.01 0.06
C ASP A 119 1.90 1.46 0.32
N MET A 120 2.04 1.84 1.60
CA MET A 120 2.49 3.17 1.96
C MET A 120 3.86 3.50 1.39
N VAL A 121 4.82 2.59 1.59
CA VAL A 121 6.18 2.71 1.05
C VAL A 121 6.16 2.88 -0.46
N ARG A 122 5.33 2.11 -1.19
CA ARG A 122 5.26 2.19 -2.65
C ARG A 122 4.67 3.50 -3.15
N ILE A 123 3.57 3.98 -2.58
CA ILE A 123 2.96 5.25 -2.98
C ILE A 123 3.90 6.41 -2.63
N LEU A 124 4.52 6.41 -1.44
CA LEU A 124 5.50 7.45 -1.08
C LEU A 124 6.72 7.41 -1.99
N SER A 125 7.26 6.22 -2.27
CA SER A 125 8.37 6.07 -3.22
C SER A 125 7.94 6.53 -4.61
N SER A 126 6.70 6.27 -5.04
CA SER A 126 6.17 6.76 -6.31
C SER A 126 6.04 8.28 -6.31
N ILE A 127 5.58 8.91 -5.23
CA ILE A 127 5.52 10.37 -5.11
C ILE A 127 6.93 10.95 -5.16
N LEU A 128 7.88 10.37 -4.43
CA LEU A 128 9.26 10.89 -4.35
C LEU A 128 10.06 10.66 -5.65
N SER A 129 9.89 9.51 -6.30
CA SER A 129 10.59 9.14 -7.54
C SER A 129 9.91 9.68 -8.80
N ASN A 130 8.56 9.73 -8.83
CA ASN A 130 7.80 10.29 -9.96
C ASN A 130 7.47 11.77 -9.80
N ALA A 131 7.83 12.45 -8.71
CA ALA A 131 7.86 13.91 -8.65
C ALA A 131 8.94 14.46 -9.60
N LYS A 132 8.72 14.32 -10.91
CA LYS A 132 9.23 15.29 -11.86
C LYS A 132 8.67 16.65 -11.44
N PRO A 133 9.46 17.74 -11.53
CA PRO A 133 9.05 19.10 -11.14
C PRO A 133 7.69 19.55 -11.71
N THR A 134 7.20 18.89 -12.76
CA THR A 134 5.92 19.12 -13.42
C THR A 134 4.69 18.92 -12.51
N TYR A 135 4.67 17.91 -11.65
CA TYR A 135 3.47 17.62 -10.81
C TYR A 135 3.35 18.53 -9.60
N LEU A 136 4.49 19.01 -9.10
CA LEU A 136 4.55 19.99 -8.02
C LEU A 136 4.08 21.38 -8.45
N LYS A 137 3.87 21.60 -9.76
CA LYS A 137 3.36 22.82 -10.37
C LYS A 137 1.90 22.73 -10.80
N LEU A 138 1.24 21.59 -10.59
CA LEU A 138 -0.19 21.46 -10.90
C LEU A 138 -1.00 22.22 -9.84
N GLU A 139 -1.73 23.23 -10.30
CA GLU A 139 -2.71 23.96 -9.50
C GLU A 139 -3.77 22.99 -8.93
N PRO A 140 -4.43 23.30 -7.79
CA PRO A 140 -5.42 22.44 -7.15
C PRO A 140 -6.52 21.89 -8.07
N GLN A 141 -6.99 22.69 -9.05
CA GLN A 141 -7.96 22.26 -10.07
C GLN A 141 -7.40 21.26 -11.07
N GLY A 142 -6.08 21.27 -11.34
CA GLY A 142 -5.43 20.27 -12.18
C GLY A 142 -5.48 18.87 -11.57
N TRP A 143 -5.54 18.78 -10.24
CA TRP A 143 -5.70 17.50 -9.53
C TRP A 143 -7.14 16.99 -9.56
N GLU A 144 -8.15 17.87 -9.48
CA GLU A 144 -9.55 17.50 -9.66
C GLU A 144 -9.81 16.96 -11.08
N ASN A 145 -9.16 17.54 -12.09
CA ASN A 145 -9.22 17.06 -13.48
C ASN A 145 -8.53 15.71 -13.70
N ILE A 146 -7.46 15.41 -12.95
CA ILE A 146 -6.79 14.09 -12.97
C ILE A 146 -7.70 12.99 -12.36
N CYS A 147 -8.64 13.37 -11.50
CA CYS A 147 -9.65 12.48 -10.93
C CYS A 147 -10.91 12.34 -11.81
N GLY A 148 -11.02 13.14 -12.89
CA GLY A 148 -12.09 13.11 -13.88
C GLY A 148 -11.68 12.36 -15.15
N ARG A 149 -12.63 11.69 -15.80
CA ARG A 149 -12.41 10.79 -16.95
C ARG A 149 -11.86 11.44 -18.24
N GLU A 150 -11.58 12.74 -18.26
CA GLU A 150 -10.98 13.43 -19.41
C GLU A 150 -9.95 14.44 -18.93
N ASP A 151 -8.66 14.12 -19.14
CA ASP A 151 -7.53 14.99 -18.82
C ASP A 151 -7.20 15.89 -20.04
N PRO A 152 -7.45 17.22 -19.97
CA PRO A 152 -7.18 18.14 -21.07
C PRO A 152 -5.68 18.46 -21.25
N VAL A 153 -4.82 18.17 -20.27
CA VAL A 153 -3.36 18.38 -20.34
C VAL A 153 -2.67 17.25 -21.12
N LEU A 154 -3.31 16.10 -21.23
CA LEU A 154 -2.80 14.92 -21.92
C LEU A 154 -3.55 14.63 -23.23
N SER A 155 -3.76 15.66 -24.06
CA SER A 155 -4.47 15.59 -25.34
C SER A 155 -3.82 14.70 -26.41
N SER A 156 -2.62 14.15 -26.17
CA SER A 156 -1.99 13.14 -27.02
C SER A 156 -1.83 11.81 -26.27
N ALA A 157 -2.38 10.72 -26.82
CA ALA A 157 -2.26 9.36 -26.30
C ALA A 157 -0.90 8.73 -26.67
N THR A 158 0.20 9.35 -26.23
CA THR A 158 1.53 8.74 -26.33
C THR A 158 1.71 7.70 -25.23
N GLY A 159 2.56 6.68 -25.43
CA GLY A 159 2.85 5.69 -24.39
C GLY A 159 3.30 6.33 -23.07
N ARG A 160 4.07 7.44 -23.16
CA ARG A 160 4.53 8.23 -22.02
C ARG A 160 3.41 8.95 -21.27
N SER A 161 2.38 9.48 -21.96
CA SER A 161 1.24 10.11 -21.28
C SER A 161 0.32 9.08 -20.62
N LEU A 162 0.19 7.88 -21.20
CA LEU A 162 -0.54 6.78 -20.57
C LEU A 162 0.16 6.26 -19.30
N GLU A 163 1.48 6.09 -19.32
CA GLU A 163 2.25 5.75 -18.11
C GLU A 163 2.12 6.82 -17.02
N LEU A 164 2.12 8.10 -17.42
CA LEU A 164 1.91 9.23 -16.54
C LEU A 164 0.54 9.17 -15.84
N ARG A 165 -0.54 8.93 -16.61
CA ARG A 165 -1.90 8.77 -16.09
C ARG A 165 -1.98 7.62 -15.10
N ARG A 166 -1.40 6.47 -15.44
CA ARG A 166 -1.39 5.30 -14.56
C ARG A 166 -0.68 5.59 -13.24
N GLY A 167 0.47 6.27 -13.29
CA GLY A 167 1.22 6.66 -12.09
C GLY A 167 0.43 7.62 -11.19
N LEU A 168 -0.24 8.60 -11.79
CA LEU A 168 -1.08 9.56 -11.07
C LEU A 168 -2.32 8.91 -10.45
N ALA A 169 -3.05 8.10 -11.21
CA ALA A 169 -4.22 7.38 -10.72
C ALA A 169 -3.85 6.48 -9.52
N THR A 170 -2.74 5.75 -9.62
CA THR A 170 -2.21 4.91 -8.52
C THR A 170 -1.93 5.73 -7.26
N VAL A 171 -1.37 6.94 -7.40
CA VAL A 171 -1.09 7.83 -6.27
C VAL A 171 -2.38 8.35 -5.64
N VAL A 172 -3.32 8.85 -6.47
CA VAL A 172 -4.62 9.38 -6.01
C VAL A 172 -5.43 8.29 -5.30
N ASP A 173 -5.62 7.13 -5.92
CA ASP A 173 -6.34 6.01 -5.32
C ASP A 173 -5.62 5.48 -4.07
N GLY A 174 -4.28 5.45 -4.10
CA GLY A 174 -3.47 5.08 -2.95
C GLY A 174 -3.74 5.95 -1.73
N ILE A 175 -3.76 7.26 -1.92
CA ILE A 175 -4.02 8.23 -0.85
C ILE A 175 -5.46 8.15 -0.36
N ALA A 176 -6.43 8.03 -1.29
CA ALA A 176 -7.83 7.86 -0.93
C ALA A 176 -8.03 6.58 -0.11
N ALA A 177 -7.36 5.48 -0.49
CA ALA A 177 -7.38 4.23 0.26
C ALA A 177 -6.74 4.38 1.66
N TRP A 178 -5.61 5.08 1.81
CA TRP A 178 -5.01 5.32 3.12
C TRP A 178 -5.98 6.02 4.08
N ARG A 179 -6.68 7.03 3.58
CA ARG A 179 -7.68 7.77 4.36
C ARG A 179 -8.81 6.84 4.78
N GLY A 180 -9.42 6.14 3.84
CA GLY A 180 -10.54 5.25 4.14
C GLY A 180 -10.17 4.03 5.00
N LEU A 181 -8.90 3.61 4.99
CA LEU A 181 -8.40 2.52 5.84
C LEU A 181 -7.95 3.00 7.24
N GLY A 182 -8.01 4.30 7.54
CA GLY A 182 -7.60 4.83 8.84
C GLY A 182 -6.10 4.67 9.11
N TYR A 183 -5.26 5.10 8.16
CA TYR A 183 -3.80 4.90 8.19
C TYR A 183 -3.09 5.40 9.48
N HIS A 184 -3.62 6.41 10.17
CA HIS A 184 -3.07 6.81 11.47
C HIS A 184 -3.14 5.66 12.49
N GLY A 185 -4.22 4.87 12.48
CA GLY A 185 -4.34 3.65 13.26
C GLY A 185 -3.36 2.56 12.79
N VAL A 186 -3.06 2.48 11.49
CA VAL A 186 -2.03 1.57 10.97
C VAL A 186 -0.65 1.96 11.49
N LEU A 187 -0.28 3.24 11.47
CA LEU A 187 0.98 3.70 12.04
C LEU A 187 1.05 3.55 13.55
N ALA A 188 -0.05 3.80 14.27
CA ALA A 188 -0.10 3.59 15.71
C ALA A 188 0.14 2.12 16.05
N ARG A 189 -0.48 1.20 15.31
CA ARG A 189 -0.25 -0.25 15.44
C ARG A 189 1.19 -0.64 15.10
N TRP A 190 1.76 -0.10 14.03
CA TRP A 190 3.17 -0.31 13.70
C TRP A 190 4.09 0.18 14.82
N CYS A 191 3.84 1.37 15.36
CA CYS A 191 4.59 1.92 16.48
C CYS A 191 4.53 1.02 17.71
N ALA A 192 3.33 0.55 18.08
CA ALA A 192 3.16 -0.40 19.18
C ALA A 192 3.90 -1.73 18.92
N ALA A 193 3.85 -2.24 17.69
CA ALA A 193 4.59 -3.44 17.31
C ALA A 193 6.11 -3.25 17.42
N VAL A 194 6.63 -2.10 17.02
CA VAL A 194 8.05 -1.77 17.15
C VAL A 194 8.47 -1.60 18.61
N GLU A 195 7.62 -1.08 19.48
CA GLU A 195 7.91 -0.95 20.92
C GLU A 195 8.10 -2.29 21.62
N LEU A 196 7.50 -3.37 21.09
CA LEU A 196 7.67 -4.74 21.59
C LEU A 196 9.01 -5.37 21.19
N LEU A 197 9.75 -4.77 20.26
CA LEU A 197 11.06 -5.25 19.83
C LEU A 197 12.17 -4.88 20.84
N SER A 198 13.25 -5.65 20.82
CA SER A 198 14.40 -5.36 21.69
C SER A 198 14.99 -3.98 21.37
N LEU A 199 15.68 -3.37 22.34
CA LEU A 199 16.34 -2.08 22.10
C LEU A 199 17.38 -2.18 20.98
N GLY A 200 18.07 -3.32 20.87
CA GLY A 200 19.03 -3.59 19.80
C GLY A 200 18.37 -3.60 18.43
N ASP A 201 17.24 -4.28 18.29
CA ASP A 201 16.48 -4.35 17.03
C ASP A 201 15.94 -2.97 16.64
N ARG A 202 15.42 -2.20 17.62
CA ARG A 202 14.94 -0.83 17.39
C ARG A 202 16.05 0.10 16.87
N LEU A 203 17.25 0.00 17.45
CA LEU A 203 18.40 0.78 17.01
C LEU A 203 18.87 0.34 15.61
N ALA A 204 18.88 -0.96 15.33
CA ALA A 204 19.25 -1.49 14.01
C ALA A 204 18.29 -1.02 12.90
N MET A 205 17.02 -0.80 13.21
CA MET A 205 16.03 -0.24 12.28
C MET A 205 16.12 1.29 12.10
N GLY A 206 16.98 1.98 12.84
CA GLY A 206 17.03 3.44 12.85
C GLY A 206 15.76 4.09 13.43
N TRP A 207 15.05 3.38 14.31
CA TRP A 207 13.81 3.86 14.89
C TRP A 207 14.05 5.01 15.88
N ALA A 208 13.25 6.07 15.77
CA ALA A 208 13.29 7.21 16.68
C ALA A 208 11.89 7.41 17.34
N PRO A 209 11.80 7.52 18.69
CA PRO A 209 10.52 7.69 19.40
C PRO A 209 9.68 8.88 18.92
N SER A 210 10.32 9.92 18.37
CA SER A 210 9.67 11.13 17.83
C SER A 210 8.78 10.88 16.60
N VAL A 211 8.91 9.72 15.95
CA VAL A 211 8.08 9.28 14.83
C VAL A 211 6.70 8.83 15.31
N CYS A 212 6.63 8.16 16.46
CA CYS A 212 5.39 7.59 17.00
C CYS A 212 4.55 8.61 17.78
N ALA A 213 5.20 9.54 18.49
CA ALA A 213 4.53 10.56 19.31
C ALA A 213 3.65 11.57 18.53
N ARG A 214 3.78 11.64 17.20
CA ARG A 214 2.93 12.47 16.33
C ARG A 214 1.79 11.67 15.68
N SER A 215 2.06 10.42 15.30
CA SER A 215 1.05 9.51 14.74
C SER A 215 -0.03 9.13 15.77
N ALA A 216 0.36 8.95 17.04
CA ALA A 216 -0.57 8.71 18.13
C ALA A 216 -1.55 9.90 18.35
N ARG A 217 -1.03 11.14 18.34
CA ARG A 217 -1.85 12.36 18.45
C ARG A 217 -2.78 12.61 17.26
N ALA A 218 -2.41 12.14 16.06
CA ALA A 218 -3.27 12.23 14.88
C ALA A 218 -4.38 11.16 14.88
N GLY A 219 -4.12 9.99 15.49
CA GLY A 219 -5.12 8.94 15.67
C GLY A 219 -6.28 9.36 16.59
N GLU A 220 -6.00 10.16 17.61
CA GLU A 220 -7.00 10.69 18.56
C GLU A 220 -7.95 11.73 17.93
N HIS A 221 -7.57 12.34 16.80
CA HIS A 221 -8.40 13.33 16.11
C HIS A 221 -9.25 12.77 14.96
N CYS A 222 -9.09 11.48 14.60
CA CYS A 222 -9.85 10.86 13.52
C CYS A 222 -11.29 10.48 13.91
N ASP A 223 -11.65 10.50 15.19
CA ASP A 223 -13.02 10.21 15.64
C ASP A 223 -14.00 11.36 15.36
N PHE A 224 -13.53 12.53 14.92
CA PHE A 224 -14.38 13.72 14.74
C PHE A 224 -14.94 13.91 13.31
N LEU A 225 -14.59 13.06 12.35
CA LEU A 225 -15.00 13.22 10.94
C LEU A 225 -15.73 12.00 10.35
N CYS A 226 -16.19 11.07 11.19
CA CYS A 226 -17.14 10.02 10.81
C CYS A 226 -18.58 10.43 11.17
N GLY A 227 -18.97 11.65 10.77
CA GLY A 227 -20.35 12.12 10.75
C GLY A 227 -20.84 12.28 9.33
#